data_AF-A0A7I7S263-F1
#
_entry.id   AF-A0A7I7S263-F1
#
_cell.length_a   1.000
_cell.length_b   1.000
_cell.length_c   1.000
_cell.angle_alpha   90.00
_cell.angle_beta   90.00
_cell.angle_gamma   90.00
#
_symmetry.space_group_name_H-M   'P 1'
#
loop_
_entity.id
_entity.type
_entity.pdbx_description
1 polymer ?
#
loop_
_entity_poly.entity_id
_entity_poly.type
_entity_poly.pdbx_seq_one_letter_code
_entity_poly.pdbx_strand_id
1 'polypeptide(L)'
;MSRDDFDKIVTLAGAGPSEGSGLSVAVALEPIVPAIGDRLKNSNAKDTAEYLRLLRGAASHVVSLWEDPAVDAPAFGEVEQFVKTIES
;
A
#
# COMPACT_ATOMS: atom_id res chain seq x y z
N MET A 1 4.03 -3.70 -10.91
CA MET A 1 3.19 -4.25 -9.83
C MET A 1 1.89 -4.79 -10.38
N SER A 2 1.53 -6.02 -10.07
CA SER A 2 0.30 -6.72 -10.47
C SER A 2 -0.90 -6.43 -9.56
N ARG A 3 -2.13 -6.81 -9.96
CA ARG A 3 -3.30 -6.80 -9.08
C ARG A 3 -3.05 -7.57 -7.78
N ASP A 4 -2.42 -8.75 -7.87
CA ASP A 4 -2.06 -9.56 -6.71
C ASP A 4 -1.14 -8.82 -5.73
N ASP A 5 -0.27 -7.94 -6.24
CA ASP A 5 0.58 -7.09 -5.39
C ASP A 5 -0.26 -6.06 -4.63
N PHE A 6 -1.30 -5.50 -5.26
CA PHE A 6 -2.24 -4.59 -4.59
C PHE A 6 -3.11 -5.29 -3.56
N ASP A 7 -3.61 -6.49 -3.85
CA ASP A 7 -4.37 -7.29 -2.88
C ASP A 7 -3.53 -7.64 -1.65
N LYS A 8 -2.24 -7.95 -1.84
CA LYS A 8 -1.29 -8.14 -0.74
C LYS A 8 -1.11 -6.86 0.06
N ILE A 9 -0.97 -5.70 -0.59
CA ILE A 9 -0.84 -4.40 0.10
C ILE A 9 -2.10 -4.09 0.93
N VAL A 10 -3.30 -4.28 0.37
CA VAL A 10 -4.57 -4.09 1.09
C VAL A 10 -4.62 -4.98 2.34
N THR A 11 -4.21 -6.24 2.20
CA THR A 11 -4.20 -7.21 3.30
C THR A 11 -3.20 -6.81 4.38
N LEU A 12 -1.95 -6.52 4.00
CA LEU A 12 -0.87 -6.17 4.92
C LEU A 12 -1.13 -4.84 5.64
N ALA A 13 -1.61 -3.82 4.92
CA ALA A 13 -1.97 -2.53 5.51
C ALA A 13 -3.27 -2.59 6.35
N GLY A 14 -4.14 -3.56 6.05
CA GLY A 14 -5.37 -3.82 6.80
C GLY A 14 -5.18 -4.53 8.14
N ALA A 15 -4.03 -5.18 8.35
CA ALA A 15 -3.70 -5.83 9.62
C ALA A 15 -3.61 -4.84 10.80
N GLY A 16 -3.44 -3.53 10.51
CA GLY A 16 -3.48 -2.44 11.48
C GLY A 16 -2.31 -2.44 12.46
N PRO A 17 -1.98 -1.30 13.07
CA PRO A 17 -0.85 -1.28 13.97
C PRO A 17 -1.24 -1.78 15.37
N SER A 18 -0.95 -3.03 15.74
CA SER A 18 -0.69 -3.38 17.15
C SER A 18 0.67 -2.82 17.59
N GLU A 19 0.93 -2.56 18.87
CA GLU A 19 2.27 -2.13 19.32
C GLU A 19 3.35 -3.11 18.77
N GLY A 20 4.25 -2.62 17.91
CA GLY A 20 5.30 -3.41 17.24
C GLY A 20 5.01 -3.92 15.81
N SER A 21 3.78 -3.81 15.33
CA SER A 21 3.35 -4.30 14.00
C SER A 21 3.84 -3.47 12.80
N GLY A 22 4.12 -2.17 12.98
CA GLY A 22 4.58 -1.30 11.90
C GLY A 22 5.85 -1.82 11.22
N LEU A 23 6.77 -2.40 12.00
CA LEU A 23 7.99 -3.02 11.49
C LEU A 23 7.72 -4.34 10.76
N SER A 24 6.77 -5.15 11.25
CA SER A 24 6.37 -6.41 10.60
C SER A 24 5.73 -6.14 9.24
N VAL A 25 4.85 -5.14 9.17
CA VAL A 25 4.23 -4.69 7.92
C VAL A 25 5.28 -4.09 6.97
N ALA A 26 6.26 -3.34 7.49
CA ALA A 26 7.36 -2.81 6.69
C ALA A 26 8.18 -3.92 5.99
N VAL A 27 8.58 -4.95 6.75
CA VAL A 27 9.35 -6.09 6.22
C VAL A 27 8.53 -6.87 5.19
N ALA A 28 7.22 -7.03 5.41
CA ALA A 28 6.34 -7.72 4.48
C ALA A 28 6.09 -6.94 3.18
N LEU A 29 6.08 -5.60 3.25
CA LEU A 29 5.86 -4.74 2.08
C LEU A 29 7.13 -4.45 1.29
N GLU A 30 8.31 -4.50 1.90
CA GLU A 30 9.61 -4.24 1.26
C GLU A 30 9.87 -5.01 -0.04
N PRO A 31 9.59 -6.33 -0.17
CA PRO A 31 9.79 -7.04 -1.44
C PRO A 31 8.78 -6.67 -2.54
N ILE A 32 7.68 -5.98 -2.19
CA ILE A 32 6.62 -5.56 -3.12
C ILE A 32 6.83 -4.10 -3.52
N VAL A 33 7.03 -3.23 -2.52
CA VAL A 33 7.23 -1.78 -2.66
C VAL A 33 8.31 -1.32 -1.68
N PRO A 34 9.61 -1.38 -2.06
CA PRO A 34 10.72 -1.09 -1.15
C PRO A 34 10.63 0.27 -0.44
N ALA A 35 10.21 1.31 -1.17
CA ALA A 35 10.07 2.66 -0.64
C ALA A 35 9.11 2.75 0.56
N ILE A 36 8.01 2.00 0.51
CA ILE A 36 7.01 1.94 1.60
C ILE A 36 7.59 1.25 2.83
N GLY A 37 8.34 0.15 2.61
CA GLY A 37 9.05 -0.55 3.68
C GLY A 37 10.03 0.37 4.41
N ASP A 38 10.83 1.13 3.66
CA ASP A 38 11.81 2.07 4.23
C ASP A 38 11.14 3.22 4.99
N ARG A 39 10.04 3.77 4.46
CA ARG A 39 9.28 4.81 5.15
C ARG A 39 8.72 4.31 6.48
N LEU A 40 8.12 3.12 6.51
CA LEU A 40 7.54 2.54 7.71
C LEU A 40 8.58 2.26 8.80
N LYS A 41 9.77 1.77 8.43
CA LYS A 41 10.88 1.53 9.38
C LYS A 41 11.34 2.81 10.10
N ASN A 42 11.18 3.97 9.47
CA ASN A 42 11.63 5.27 9.98
C ASN A 42 10.50 6.12 10.59
N SER A 43 9.26 5.62 10.62
CA SER A 43 8.08 6.36 11.08
C SER A 43 7.77 6.07 12.56
N ASN A 44 7.18 7.03 13.27
CA ASN A 44 6.61 6.77 14.60
C ASN A 44 5.28 6.00 14.48
N ALA A 45 4.77 5.46 15.60
CA ALA A 45 3.58 4.62 15.60
C ALA A 45 2.30 5.33 15.11
N LYS A 46 2.14 6.62 15.41
CA LYS A 46 0.98 7.41 14.98
C LYS A 46 1.00 7.61 13.46
N ASP A 47 2.15 8.02 12.93
CA ASP A 47 2.34 8.28 11.51
C ASP A 47 2.28 6.98 10.70
N THR A 48 2.77 5.88 11.27
CA THR A 48 2.62 4.52 10.73
C THR A 48 1.15 4.15 10.57
N ALA A 49 0.32 4.38 11.59
CA ALA A 49 -1.10 4.02 11.56
C ALA A 49 -1.87 4.80 10.49
N GLU A 50 -1.63 6.10 10.43
CA GLU A 50 -2.26 6.98 9.44
C GLU A 50 -1.82 6.61 8.02
N TYR A 51 -0.52 6.39 7.83
CA TYR A 51 0.04 6.01 6.54
C TYR A 51 -0.48 4.65 6.06
N LEU A 52 -0.53 3.63 6.92
CA LEU A 52 -1.11 2.32 6.56
C LEU A 52 -2.60 2.43 6.20
N ARG A 53 -3.35 3.29 6.88
CA ARG A 53 -4.76 3.55 6.54
C ARG A 53 -4.88 4.16 5.14
N LEU A 54 -4.06 5.16 4.81
CA LEU A 54 -4.05 5.79 3.49
C LEU A 54 -3.62 4.81 2.40
N LEU A 55 -2.54 4.06 2.64
CA LEU A 55 -2.03 3.05 1.74
C LEU A 55 -3.08 1.96 1.45
N ARG A 56 -3.80 1.50 2.47
CA ARG A 56 -4.90 0.55 2.30
C ARG A 56 -6.00 1.13 1.42
N GLY A 57 -6.47 2.34 1.70
CA GLY A 57 -7.54 2.98 0.93
C GLY A 57 -7.15 3.17 -0.55
N ALA A 58 -5.93 3.63 -0.78
CA ALA A 58 -5.30 3.73 -2.09
C ALA A 58 -5.27 2.39 -2.82
N ALA A 59 -4.70 1.37 -2.19
CA ALA A 59 -4.57 0.06 -2.81
C ALA A 59 -5.93 -0.58 -3.09
N SER A 60 -6.90 -0.45 -2.18
CA SER A 60 -8.27 -0.92 -2.39
C SER A 60 -8.96 -0.21 -3.54
N HIS A 61 -8.71 1.09 -3.73
CA HIS A 61 -9.25 1.81 -4.88
C HIS A 61 -8.69 1.23 -6.19
N VAL A 62 -7.37 1.00 -6.28
CA VAL A 62 -6.76 0.39 -7.47
C VAL A 62 -7.31 -1.02 -7.71
N VAL A 63 -7.48 -1.84 -6.66
CA VAL A 63 -8.13 -3.16 -6.75
C VAL A 63 -9.53 -3.04 -7.38
N SER A 64 -10.34 -2.08 -6.93
CA SER A 64 -11.70 -1.90 -7.43
C SER A 64 -11.76 -1.51 -8.91
N LEU A 65 -10.73 -0.84 -9.45
CA LEU A 65 -10.68 -0.48 -10.87
C LEU A 65 -10.51 -1.71 -11.77
N TRP A 66 -9.89 -2.79 -11.29
CA TRP A 66 -9.83 -4.06 -12.02
C TRP A 66 -11.14 -4.85 -11.97
N GLU A 67 -12.05 -4.52 -11.05
CA GLU A 67 -13.33 -5.19 -10.87
C GLU A 67 -14.48 -4.45 -11.54
N ASP A 68 -14.29 -3.17 -11.87
CA ASP A 68 -15.27 -2.35 -12.55
C ASP A 68 -15.30 -2.67 -14.05
N PRO A 69 -16.39 -3.26 -14.59
CA PRO A 69 -16.50 -3.55 -16.01
C PRO A 69 -16.62 -2.29 -16.88
N ALA A 70 -16.84 -1.12 -16.28
CA ALA A 70 -16.91 0.17 -16.96
C ALA A 70 -15.56 0.91 -17.04
N VAL A 71 -14.52 0.39 -16.39
CA VAL A 71 -13.19 1.01 -16.35
C VAL A 71 -12.14 0.01 -16.85
N ASP A 72 -11.26 0.48 -17.72
CA ASP A 72 -10.11 -0.34 -18.10
C ASP A 72 -9.17 -0.50 -16.90
N ALA A 73 -8.68 -1.73 -16.73
CA ALA A 73 -7.62 -2.07 -15.78
C ALA A 73 -6.51 -0.98 -15.80
N PRO A 74 -6.18 -0.36 -14.66
CA PRO A 74 -5.22 0.74 -14.63
C PRO A 74 -3.88 0.27 -15.20
N ALA A 75 -3.28 1.11 -16.04
CA ALA A 75 -2.00 0.78 -16.65
C ALA A 75 -0.90 0.75 -15.59
N PHE A 76 0.05 -0.19 -15.70
CA PHE A 76 1.14 -0.36 -14.73
C PHE A 76 1.92 0.94 -14.43
N GLY A 77 1.99 1.88 -15.37
CA GLY A 77 2.63 3.18 -15.18
C GLY A 77 1.81 4.16 -14.33
N GLU A 78 0.48 4.13 -14.40
CA GLU A 78 -0.43 4.95 -13.59
C GLU A 78 -0.40 4.52 -12.13
N VAL A 79 -0.22 3.22 -11.94
CA VAL A 79 -0.05 2.55 -10.64
C VAL A 79 1.23 3.00 -9.93
N GLU A 80 2.37 3.09 -10.64
CA GLU A 80 3.61 3.64 -10.08
C GLU A 80 3.51 5.14 -9.76
N GLN A 81 2.79 5.88 -10.60
CA GLN A 81 2.55 7.31 -10.37
C GLN A 81 1.70 7.52 -9.11
N PHE A 82 0.74 6.64 -8.87
CA PHE A 82 -0.09 6.64 -7.66
C PHE A 82 0.75 6.45 -6.40
N VAL A 83 1.66 5.47 -6.39
CA VAL A 83 2.60 5.26 -5.27
C VAL A 83 3.43 6.51 -5.02
N LYS A 84 3.93 7.16 -6.07
CA LYS A 84 4.67 8.44 -5.95
C LYS A 84 3.83 9.56 -5.35
N THR A 85 2.52 9.61 -5.62
CA THR A 85 1.62 10.61 -5.04
C THR A 85 1.39 10.43 -3.54
N ILE A 86 1.40 9.18 -3.02
CA ILE A 86 1.30 8.92 -1.57
C ILE A 86 2.63 9.25 -0.85
N GLU A 87 3.74 9.16 -1.57
CA GLU A 87 5.09 9.44 -1.06
C GLU A 87 5.52 10.91 -1.15
N SER A 88 4.73 11.77 -1.82
CA SER A 88 5.02 13.20 -2.00
C SER A 88 4.36 14.09 -0.95
#